data_AF-A0AAW6VJQ4-F1
#
_entry.id   AF-A0AAW6VJQ4-F1
#
_cell.length_a   1.000
_cell.length_b   1.000
_cell.length_c   1.000
_cell.angle_alpha   90.00
_cell.angle_beta   90.00
_cell.angle_gamma   90.00
#
_symmetry.space_group_name_H-M   'P 1'
#
loop_
_entity.id
_entity.type
_entity.pdbx_description
1 polymer ?
#
loop_
_entity_poly.entity_id
_entity_poly.type
_entity_poly.pdbx_seq_one_letter_code
_entity_poly.pdbx_strand_id
1 'polypeptide(L)'
;MRDKDILQKVLENTEVIKQNTSKLEEKNKKLQEELNEIEEKNEERKEQLREAQKSFKKIGCNVKEEVADKFEELAHKLNYLNTSAMCKAYLLLLLENKEYQKTFVEYSAVLKSESGEA
;
A
#
# COMPACT_ATOMS: atom_id res chain seq x y z
N MET A 1 -19.71 46.87 45.82
CA MET A 1 -18.56 46.86 44.90
C MET A 1 -18.25 45.46 44.36
N ARG A 2 -18.21 44.42 45.20
CA ARG A 2 -17.89 43.03 44.78
C ARG A 2 -18.78 42.43 43.67
N ASP A 3 -20.09 42.66 43.68
CA ASP A 3 -20.99 42.01 42.71
C ASP A 3 -20.85 42.55 41.28
N LYS A 4 -20.48 43.85 41.14
CA LYS A 4 -20.21 44.45 39.83
C LYS A 4 -18.94 43.88 39.20
N ASP A 5 -17.90 43.63 40.00
CA ASP A 5 -16.64 43.02 39.52
C ASP A 5 -16.83 41.56 39.09
N ILE A 6 -17.72 40.83 39.78
CA ILE A 6 -18.08 39.46 39.41
C ILE A 6 -18.85 39.45 38.09
N LEU A 7 -19.83 40.34 37.93
CA LEU A 7 -20.60 40.48 36.69
C LEU A 7 -19.70 40.83 35.49
N GLN A 8 -18.75 41.74 35.68
CA GLN A 8 -17.78 42.12 34.64
C GLN A 8 -16.94 40.92 34.18
N LYS A 9 -16.40 40.12 35.13
CA LYS A 9 -15.62 38.91 34.82
C LYS A 9 -16.45 37.82 34.14
N VAL A 10 -17.72 37.66 34.52
CA VAL A 10 -18.62 36.69 33.88
C VAL A 10 -18.88 37.09 32.43
N LEU A 11 -19.07 38.39 32.15
CA LEU A 11 -19.26 38.88 30.79
C LEU A 11 -18.00 38.68 29.93
N GLU A 12 -16.82 39.04 30.45
CA GLU A 12 -15.53 38.83 29.78
C GLU A 12 -15.27 37.34 29.48
N ASN A 13 -15.51 36.46 30.46
CA ASN A 13 -15.38 35.01 30.27
C ASN A 13 -16.38 34.47 29.23
N THR A 14 -17.61 34.98 29.23
CA THR A 14 -18.64 34.58 28.25
C THR A 14 -18.23 34.95 26.83
N GLU A 15 -17.61 36.12 26.66
CA GLU A 15 -17.15 36.61 25.37
C GLU A 15 -15.94 35.80 24.86
N VAL A 16 -15.01 35.46 25.75
CA VAL A 16 -13.89 34.54 25.44
C VAL A 16 -14.39 33.15 25.06
N ILE A 17 -15.39 32.61 25.78
CA ILE A 17 -16.00 31.31 25.45
C ILE A 17 -16.61 31.36 24.05
N LYS A 18 -17.40 32.40 23.72
CA LYS A 18 -17.98 32.54 22.38
C LYS A 18 -16.92 32.58 21.27
N GLN A 19 -15.85 33.33 21.47
CA GLN A 19 -14.75 33.40 20.50
C GLN A 19 -14.06 32.04 20.32
N ASN A 20 -13.84 31.30 21.42
CA ASN A 20 -13.22 29.98 21.36
C ASN A 20 -14.13 28.94 20.69
N THR A 21 -15.44 28.97 20.97
CA THR A 21 -16.42 28.09 20.31
C THR A 21 -16.45 28.34 18.81
N SER A 22 -16.48 29.60 18.37
CA SER A 22 -16.46 29.94 16.95
C SER A 22 -15.18 29.44 16.24
N LYS A 23 -14.02 29.56 16.89
CA LYS A 23 -12.76 29.01 16.35
C LYS A 23 -12.76 27.47 16.27
N LEU A 24 -13.40 26.79 17.22
CA LEU A 24 -13.53 25.34 17.21
C LEU A 24 -14.49 24.86 16.10
N GLU A 25 -15.59 25.57 15.87
CA GLU A 25 -16.51 25.30 14.77
C GLU A 25 -15.81 25.43 13.42
N GLU A 26 -15.00 26.48 13.22
CA GLU A 26 -14.25 26.68 11.98
C GLU A 26 -13.20 25.58 11.77
N LYS A 27 -12.50 25.15 12.83
CA LYS A 27 -11.56 24.03 12.77
C LYS A 27 -12.24 22.70 12.46
N ASN A 28 -13.40 22.43 13.07
CA ASN A 28 -14.17 21.22 12.80
C ASN A 28 -14.64 21.17 11.35
N LYS A 29 -15.06 22.32 10.79
CA LYS A 29 -15.44 22.40 9.38
C LYS A 29 -14.28 22.06 8.45
N LYS A 30 -13.09 22.63 8.70
CA LYS A 30 -11.88 22.33 7.92
C LYS A 30 -11.46 20.86 8.00
N LEU A 31 -11.49 20.27 9.20
CA LEU A 31 -11.18 18.86 9.39
C LEU A 31 -12.19 17.95 8.66
N GLN A 32 -13.46 18.33 8.62
CA GLN A 32 -14.47 17.58 7.88
C GLN A 32 -14.23 17.65 6.36
N GLU A 33 -13.85 18.83 5.85
CA GLU A 33 -13.48 19.00 4.43
C GLU A 33 -12.24 18.16 4.07
N GLU A 34 -11.20 18.18 4.91
CA GLU A 34 -9.99 17.35 4.72
C GLU A 34 -10.30 15.84 4.77
N LEU A 35 -11.18 15.40 5.68
CA LEU A 35 -11.61 14.01 5.76
C LEU A 35 -12.34 13.56 4.48
N ASN A 36 -13.26 14.39 3.99
CA ASN A 36 -13.99 14.09 2.75
C ASN A 36 -13.04 13.99 1.55
N GLU A 37 -12.06 14.89 1.43
CA GLU A 37 -11.05 14.81 0.37
C GLU A 37 -10.18 13.54 0.46
N ILE A 38 -9.84 13.11 1.67
CA ILE A 38 -9.07 11.87 1.89
C ILE A 38 -9.91 10.67 1.50
N GLU A 39 -11.19 10.63 1.86
CA GLU A 39 -12.11 9.56 1.48
C GLU A 39 -12.26 9.46 -0.04
N GLU A 40 -12.47 10.58 -0.73
CA GLU A 40 -12.56 10.62 -2.20
C GLU A 40 -11.28 10.10 -2.86
N LYS A 41 -10.09 10.59 -2.44
CA LYS A 41 -8.80 10.09 -2.96
C LYS A 41 -8.58 8.61 -2.69
N ASN A 42 -9.14 8.09 -1.60
CA ASN A 42 -8.99 6.68 -1.25
C ASN A 42 -9.90 5.79 -2.11
N GLU A 43 -11.12 6.23 -2.41
CA GLU A 43 -12.00 5.54 -3.36
C GLU A 43 -11.44 5.56 -4.78
N GLU A 44 -10.86 6.69 -5.23
CA GLU A 44 -10.15 6.77 -6.51
C GLU A 44 -8.98 5.78 -6.57
N ARG A 45 -8.16 5.70 -5.52
CA ARG A 45 -7.05 4.73 -5.44
C ARG A 45 -7.54 3.29 -5.49
N LYS A 46 -8.64 2.96 -4.81
CA LYS A 46 -9.23 1.61 -4.87
C LYS A 46 -9.70 1.28 -6.28
N GLU A 47 -10.32 2.23 -6.99
CA GLU A 47 -10.78 1.98 -8.36
C GLU A 47 -9.60 1.82 -9.32
N GLN A 48 -8.55 2.66 -9.22
CA GLN A 48 -7.31 2.49 -9.98
C GLN A 48 -6.66 1.12 -9.73
N LEU A 49 -6.65 0.64 -8.48
CA LEU A 49 -6.18 -0.70 -8.15
C LEU A 49 -7.05 -1.80 -8.76
N ARG A 50 -8.37 -1.65 -8.78
CA ARG A 50 -9.29 -2.61 -9.43
C ARG A 50 -9.09 -2.62 -10.94
N GLU A 51 -8.94 -1.47 -11.58
CA GLU A 51 -8.67 -1.38 -13.02
C GLU A 51 -7.32 -2.00 -13.38
N ALA A 52 -6.26 -1.68 -12.62
CA ALA A 52 -4.97 -2.34 -12.77
C ALA A 52 -5.08 -3.85 -12.57
N GLN A 53 -5.87 -4.31 -11.59
CA GLN A 53 -6.13 -5.73 -11.36
C GLN A 53 -6.86 -6.42 -12.52
N LYS A 54 -7.83 -5.75 -13.15
CA LYS A 54 -8.52 -6.25 -14.35
C LYS A 54 -7.56 -6.38 -15.55
N SER A 55 -6.52 -5.55 -15.60
CA SER A 55 -5.51 -5.59 -16.68
C SER A 55 -4.45 -6.69 -16.51
N PHE A 56 -4.31 -7.29 -15.33
CA PHE A 56 -3.35 -8.37 -15.13
C PHE A 56 -3.82 -9.65 -15.82
N LYS A 57 -3.26 -9.92 -16.99
CA LYS A 57 -3.40 -11.21 -17.67
C LYS A 57 -2.86 -12.30 -16.76
N LYS A 58 -3.73 -13.23 -16.34
CA LYS A 58 -3.28 -14.43 -15.62
C LYS A 58 -2.44 -15.27 -16.57
N ILE A 59 -1.15 -15.37 -16.29
CA ILE A 59 -0.22 -16.23 -17.04
C ILE A 59 -0.22 -17.58 -16.33
N GLY A 60 -0.72 -18.60 -17.03
CA GLY A 60 -0.54 -19.99 -16.61
C GLY A 60 0.80 -20.52 -17.12
N CYS A 61 1.46 -21.36 -16.32
CA CYS A 61 2.61 -22.12 -16.77
C CYS A 61 2.37 -23.60 -16.45
N ASN A 62 2.83 -24.47 -17.36
CA ASN A 62 2.82 -25.90 -17.13
C ASN A 62 4.21 -26.30 -16.64
N VAL A 63 4.26 -26.98 -15.50
CA VAL A 63 5.48 -27.52 -14.92
C VAL A 63 5.27 -29.00 -14.63
N LYS A 64 6.36 -29.76 -14.57
CA LYS A 64 6.31 -31.17 -14.13
C LYS A 64 5.92 -31.21 -12.64
N GLU A 65 5.21 -32.26 -12.25
CA GLU A 65 4.72 -32.44 -10.87
C GLU A 65 5.86 -32.38 -9.84
N GLU A 66 6.95 -33.10 -10.08
CA GLU A 66 8.17 -33.08 -9.22
C GLU A 66 8.75 -31.67 -9.01
N VAL A 67 8.56 -30.78 -9.98
CA VAL A 67 9.03 -29.39 -9.88
C VAL A 67 8.02 -28.55 -9.09
N ALA A 68 6.73 -28.79 -9.27
CA ALA A 68 5.69 -28.12 -8.48
C ALA A 68 5.84 -28.43 -6.99
N ASP A 69 6.06 -29.70 -6.64
CA ASP A 69 6.23 -30.15 -5.25
C ASP A 69 7.42 -29.44 -4.57
N LYS A 70 8.57 -29.38 -5.25
CA LYS A 70 9.77 -28.68 -4.75
C LYS A 70 9.51 -27.19 -4.53
N PHE A 71 8.71 -26.57 -5.40
CA PHE A 71 8.37 -25.16 -5.29
C PHE A 71 7.41 -24.89 -4.12
N GLU A 72 6.49 -25.82 -3.85
CA GLU A 72 5.59 -25.74 -2.70
C GLU A 72 6.36 -25.92 -1.37
N GLU A 73 7.24 -26.92 -1.29
CA GLU A 73 8.14 -27.09 -0.15
C GLU A 73 9.00 -25.84 0.12
N LEU A 74 9.55 -25.25 -0.95
CA LEU A 74 10.36 -24.03 -0.85
C LEU A 74 9.52 -22.85 -0.37
N ALA A 75 8.29 -22.69 -0.88
CA ALA A 75 7.40 -21.61 -0.45
C ALA A 75 7.08 -21.72 1.04
N HIS A 76 6.79 -22.93 1.54
CA HIS A 76 6.58 -23.18 2.96
C HIS A 76 7.83 -22.90 3.80
N LYS A 77 9.00 -23.38 3.36
CA LYS A 77 10.28 -23.16 4.05
C LYS A 77 10.62 -21.67 4.19
N LEU A 78 10.27 -20.88 3.17
CA LEU A 78 10.46 -19.43 3.16
C LEU A 78 9.28 -18.65 3.76
N ASN A 79 8.31 -19.34 4.36
CA ASN A 79 7.14 -18.77 5.02
C ASN A 79 6.23 -17.92 4.11
N TYR A 80 6.12 -18.30 2.84
CA TYR A 80 5.11 -17.75 1.93
C TYR A 80 3.79 -18.51 2.03
N LEU A 81 2.68 -17.79 1.83
CA LEU A 81 1.33 -18.36 1.91
C LEU A 81 1.06 -19.42 0.82
N ASN A 82 1.67 -19.28 -0.36
CA ASN A 82 1.58 -20.21 -1.46
C ASN A 82 2.69 -19.96 -2.48
N THR A 83 2.87 -20.91 -3.39
CA THR A 83 3.86 -20.84 -4.48
C THR A 83 3.69 -19.62 -5.37
N SER A 84 2.45 -19.18 -5.63
CA SER A 84 2.20 -17.98 -6.46
C SER A 84 2.71 -16.70 -5.78
N ALA A 85 2.57 -16.58 -4.46
CA ALA A 85 3.08 -15.44 -3.70
C ALA A 85 4.61 -15.42 -3.71
N MET A 86 5.24 -16.58 -3.51
CA MET A 86 6.69 -16.71 -3.62
C MET A 86 7.19 -16.32 -5.03
N CYS A 87 6.61 -16.89 -6.09
CA CYS A 87 7.02 -16.60 -7.47
C CYS A 87 6.87 -15.10 -7.82
N LYS A 88 5.81 -14.44 -7.36
CA LYS A 88 5.63 -12.98 -7.55
C LYS A 88 6.74 -12.18 -6.87
N ALA A 89 7.10 -12.52 -5.64
CA ALA A 89 8.17 -11.83 -4.91
C ALA A 89 9.52 -11.98 -5.63
N TYR A 90 9.85 -13.19 -6.11
CA TYR A 90 11.07 -13.43 -6.87
C TYR A 90 11.08 -12.71 -8.22
N LEU A 91 9.94 -12.66 -8.93
CA LEU A 91 9.83 -11.90 -10.18
C LEU A 91 10.04 -10.40 -9.96
N LEU A 92 9.55 -9.83 -8.85
CA LEU A 92 9.80 -8.44 -8.49
C LEU A 92 11.29 -8.18 -8.21
N LEU A 93 11.95 -9.07 -7.47
CA LEU A 93 13.40 -8.98 -7.25
C LEU A 93 14.18 -9.00 -8.57
N LEU A 94 13.76 -9.85 -9.51
CA LEU A 94 14.34 -9.88 -10.85
C LEU A 94 14.08 -8.59 -11.64
N LEU A 95 12.99 -7.87 -11.42
CA LEU A 95 12.73 -6.60 -12.13
C LEU A 95 13.47 -5.41 -11.51
N GLU A 96 13.64 -5.41 -10.19
CA GLU A 96 14.14 -4.25 -9.43
C GLU A 96 15.64 -4.31 -9.14
N ASN A 97 16.27 -5.48 -9.20
CA ASN A 97 17.67 -5.66 -8.84
C ASN A 97 18.55 -6.07 -10.04
N LYS A 98 19.40 -5.14 -10.49
CA LYS A 98 20.32 -5.33 -11.63
C LYS A 98 21.37 -6.44 -11.43
N GLU A 99 21.82 -6.67 -10.20
CA GLU A 99 22.75 -7.77 -9.91
C GLU A 99 22.04 -9.13 -10.00
N TYR A 100 20.80 -9.20 -9.51
CA TYR A 100 19.99 -10.40 -9.59
C TYR A 100 19.60 -10.74 -11.05
N GLN A 101 19.34 -9.71 -11.86
CA GLN A 101 19.14 -9.86 -13.32
C GLN A 101 20.36 -10.49 -13.99
N LYS A 102 21.57 -10.06 -13.62
CA LYS A 102 22.81 -10.57 -14.22
C LYS A 102 22.98 -12.06 -13.98
N THR A 103 22.75 -12.53 -12.75
CA THR A 103 22.79 -13.97 -12.41
C THR A 103 21.79 -14.78 -13.23
N PHE A 104 20.61 -14.23 -13.50
CA PHE A 104 19.59 -14.90 -14.30
C PHE A 104 19.95 -14.95 -15.79
N VAL A 105 20.55 -13.89 -16.33
CA VAL A 105 21.07 -13.86 -17.71
C VAL A 105 22.20 -14.88 -17.88
N GLU A 106 23.12 -14.96 -16.91
CA GLU A 106 24.20 -15.95 -16.91
C GLU A 106 23.64 -17.39 -16.89
N TYR A 107 22.64 -17.65 -16.04
CA TYR A 107 21.97 -18.94 -15.99
C TYR A 107 21.26 -19.28 -17.32
N SER A 108 20.56 -18.31 -17.92
CA SER A 108 19.90 -18.50 -19.22
C SER A 108 20.90 -18.75 -20.36
N ALA A 109 22.08 -18.13 -20.32
CA ALA A 109 23.13 -18.33 -21.32
C ALA A 109 23.72 -19.74 -21.23
N VAL A 110 23.98 -20.22 -20.01
CA VAL A 110 24.44 -21.61 -19.78
C VAL A 110 23.41 -22.61 -20.29
N LEU A 111 22.13 -22.44 -19.96
CA LEU A 111 21.06 -23.31 -20.44
C LEU A 111 21.00 -23.42 -21.97
N LYS A 112 21.17 -22.31 -22.70
CA LYS A 112 21.20 -22.31 -24.17
C LYS A 112 22.42 -23.04 -24.73
N SER A 113 23.58 -22.88 -24.08
CA SER A 113 24.80 -23.58 -24.47
C SER A 113 24.71 -25.09 -24.25
N GLU A 114 24.00 -25.53 -23.21
CA GLU A 114 23.77 -26.96 -22.92
C GLU A 114 22.68 -27.57 -23.81
N SER A 115 21.71 -26.79 -24.28
CA SER A 115 20.66 -27.24 -25.21
C SER A 115 21.09 -27.29 -26.68
N GLY A 116 22.31 -26.83 -27.01
CA GLY A 116 22.85 -26.83 -28.38
C GLY A 116 22.21 -25.80 -29.32
N GLU A 117 21.41 -24.88 -28.80
CA GLU A 117 20.80 -23.77 -29.55
C GLU A 117 21.66 -22.51 -29.33
N ALA A 118 22.78 -22.44 -30.04
CA ALA A 118 23.61 -21.25 -30.16
C ALA A 118 23.46 -20.62 -31.55
#